data_AF-A0A534SIW4-F1
#
_entry.id   AF-A0A534SIW4-F1
#
_cell.length_a   1.000
_cell.length_b   1.000
_cell.length_c   1.000
_cell.angle_alpha   90.00
_cell.angle_beta   90.00
_cell.angle_gamma   90.00
#
_symmetry.space_group_name_H-M   'P 1'
#
loop_
_entity.id
_entity.type
_entity.pdbx_description
1 polymer ?
#
loop_
_entity_poly.entity_id
_entity_poly.type
_entity_poly.pdbx_seq_one_letter_code
_entity_poly.pdbx_strand_id
1 'polypeptide(L)'
;MSKDLRTFLDDLQERLPYDFVRIEKSVSPKQFEVTALLQHFENQKKFPVLFFEKPLDLNGKPSAFPLLSNVFATRQRCALSLGMKANEGDLPLSLEYARREDRMLAPVTIPRSEAPVKEVIKRGDEANIYELPVVRHHAMDPAPYIDMTPVMKDPDEGC
;
A
#
# COMPACT_ATOMS: atom_id res chain seq x y z
N MET A 1 9.67 7.84 -16.39
CA MET A 1 9.47 7.83 -14.93
C MET A 1 9.23 6.39 -14.52
N SER A 2 9.82 5.90 -13.43
CA SER A 2 9.55 4.55 -12.93
C SER A 2 8.05 4.41 -12.59
N LYS A 3 7.51 3.19 -12.67
CA LYS A 3 6.16 2.88 -12.21
C LYS A 3 6.27 2.16 -10.88
N ASP A 4 6.33 2.96 -9.81
CA ASP A 4 6.47 2.48 -8.44
C ASP A 4 5.53 3.24 -7.48
N LEU A 5 5.50 2.81 -6.21
CA LEU A 5 4.63 3.44 -5.21
C LEU A 5 4.94 4.92 -4.98
N ARG A 6 6.21 5.34 -5.08
CA ARG A 6 6.61 6.74 -4.82
C ARG A 6 6.06 7.65 -5.91
N THR A 7 6.30 7.28 -7.16
CA THR A 7 5.78 8.00 -8.33
C THR A 7 4.26 8.03 -8.36
N PHE A 8 3.58 6.96 -7.95
CA PHE A 8 2.12 6.96 -7.79
C PHE A 8 1.64 7.95 -6.72
N LEU A 9 2.33 8.05 -5.58
CA LEU A 9 1.95 9.00 -4.52
C LEU A 9 2.21 10.44 -4.96
N ASP A 10 3.24 10.70 -5.76
CA ASP A 10 3.48 12.02 -6.36
C ASP A 10 2.34 12.39 -7.33
N ASP A 11 1.97 11.47 -8.25
CA ASP A 11 0.84 11.64 -9.17
C ASP A 11 -0.48 11.88 -8.40
N LEU A 12 -0.71 11.13 -7.31
CA LEU A 12 -1.88 11.27 -6.47
C LEU A 12 -1.97 12.65 -5.84
N GLN A 13 -0.87 13.14 -5.24
CA GLN A 13 -0.82 14.44 -4.59
C GLN A 13 -0.96 15.59 -5.60
N GLU A 14 -0.48 15.42 -6.84
CA GLU A 14 -0.65 16.41 -7.91
C GLU A 14 -2.10 16.43 -8.45
N ARG A 15 -2.68 15.26 -8.70
CA ARG A 15 -3.96 15.13 -9.43
C ARG A 15 -5.18 15.10 -8.53
N LEU A 16 -5.04 14.64 -7.29
CA LEU A 16 -6.10 14.54 -6.27
C LEU A 16 -5.58 15.03 -4.91
N PRO A 17 -5.22 16.32 -4.77
CA PRO A 17 -4.55 16.84 -3.57
C PRO A 17 -5.33 16.69 -2.27
N TYR A 18 -6.66 16.62 -2.33
CA TYR A 18 -7.52 16.42 -1.14
C TYR A 18 -7.69 14.95 -0.75
N ASP A 19 -7.13 14.03 -1.53
CA ASP A 19 -7.31 12.58 -1.39
C ASP A 19 -6.09 11.90 -0.73
N PHE A 20 -5.14 12.71 -0.24
CA PHE A 20 -3.96 12.28 0.51
C PHE A 20 -3.86 13.08 1.82
N VAL A 21 -3.89 12.38 2.96
CA VAL A 21 -3.79 12.98 4.28
C VAL A 21 -2.56 12.45 4.99
N ARG A 22 -1.68 13.36 5.39
CA ARG A 22 -0.45 13.08 6.14
C ARG A 22 -0.72 13.18 7.64
N ILE A 23 -0.35 12.13 8.38
CA ILE A 23 -0.51 12.02 9.82
C ILE A 23 0.88 12.03 10.47
N GLU A 24 1.25 13.19 11.01
CA GLU A 24 2.55 13.40 11.68
C GLU A 24 2.55 12.87 13.12
N LYS A 25 1.37 12.90 13.77
CA LYS A 25 1.21 12.39 15.14
C LYS A 25 1.44 10.88 15.12
N SER A 26 2.32 10.41 16.01
CA SER A 26 2.58 8.98 16.15
C SER A 26 1.30 8.26 16.58
N VAL A 27 1.06 7.11 15.96
CA VAL A 27 -0.08 6.23 16.23
C VAL A 27 0.40 4.82 16.54
N SER A 28 -0.44 4.03 17.20
CA SER A 28 -0.22 2.60 17.45
C SER A 28 -1.10 1.73 16.53
N PRO A 29 -0.55 1.17 15.43
CA PRO A 29 -1.32 0.34 14.49
C PRO A 29 -1.94 -0.92 15.11
N LYS A 30 -1.28 -1.49 16.13
CA LYS A 30 -1.78 -2.68 16.85
C LYS A 30 -2.91 -2.37 17.83
N GLN A 31 -3.13 -1.09 18.17
CA GLN A 31 -4.18 -0.62 19.08
C GLN A 31 -5.32 0.09 18.33
N PHE A 32 -5.61 -0.34 17.10
CA PHE A 32 -6.75 0.11 16.30
C PHE A 32 -6.76 1.60 15.91
N GLU A 33 -5.70 2.37 16.20
CA GLU A 33 -5.70 3.81 15.94
C GLU A 33 -5.76 4.14 14.44
N VAL A 34 -5.13 3.31 13.61
CA VAL A 34 -5.19 3.43 12.15
C VAL A 34 -6.62 3.22 11.66
N THR A 35 -7.29 2.15 12.08
CA THR A 35 -8.67 1.86 11.65
C THR A 35 -9.69 2.80 12.24
N ALA A 36 -9.48 3.30 13.47
CA ALA A 36 -10.31 4.35 14.05
C ALA A 36 -10.28 5.64 13.22
N LEU A 37 -9.10 6.03 12.70
CA LEU A 37 -8.98 7.19 11.81
C LEU A 37 -9.64 6.95 10.45
N LEU A 38 -9.48 5.76 9.87
CA LEU A 38 -10.20 5.39 8.64
C LEU A 38 -11.71 5.48 8.84
N GLN A 39 -12.25 4.88 9.91
CA GLN A 39 -13.67 4.93 10.26
C GLN A 39 -14.16 6.36 10.46
N HIS A 40 -13.34 7.22 11.07
CA HIS A 40 -13.68 8.63 11.25
C HIS A 40 -13.89 9.36 9.91
N PHE A 41 -13.02 9.12 8.92
CA PHE A 41 -13.19 9.67 7.57
C PHE A 41 -14.37 9.03 6.83
N GLU A 42 -14.54 7.72 6.94
CA GLU A 42 -15.63 6.97 6.33
C GLU A 42 -17.00 7.46 6.83
N ASN A 43 -17.14 7.74 8.13
CA ASN A 43 -18.35 8.33 8.71
C ASN A 43 -18.71 9.70 8.09
N GLN A 44 -17.74 10.38 7.48
CA GLN A 44 -17.93 11.63 6.73
C GLN A 44 -18.04 11.42 5.22
N LYS A 45 -18.13 10.16 4.76
CA LYS A 45 -18.07 9.75 3.34
C LYS A 45 -16.81 10.25 2.63
N LYS A 46 -15.69 10.30 3.35
CA LYS A 46 -14.37 10.63 2.81
C LYS A 46 -13.50 9.38 2.86
N PHE A 47 -12.71 9.17 1.82
CA PHE A 47 -11.89 7.97 1.68
C PHE A 47 -10.46 8.30 1.28
N PRO A 48 -9.77 9.27 1.91
CA PRO A 48 -8.41 9.62 1.53
C PRO A 48 -7.44 8.47 1.80
N VAL A 49 -6.29 8.50 1.13
CA VAL A 49 -5.10 7.76 1.56
C VAL A 49 -4.61 8.39 2.85
N LEU A 50 -4.35 7.55 3.85
CA LEU A 50 -3.71 7.99 5.09
C LEU A 50 -2.23 7.58 5.07
N PHE A 51 -1.34 8.56 5.17
CA PHE A 51 0.10 8.37 5.27
C PHE A 51 0.56 8.70 6.69
N PHE A 52 0.90 7.69 7.46
CA PHE A 52 1.43 7.81 8.81
C PHE A 52 2.95 7.86 8.74
N GLU A 53 3.53 9.00 9.10
CA GLU A 53 4.98 9.19 8.95
C GLU A 53 5.78 8.39 9.97
N LYS A 54 5.28 8.34 11.22
CA LYS A 54 6.00 7.80 12.38
C LYS A 54 5.09 6.90 13.23
N PRO A 55 4.47 5.86 12.64
CA PRO A 55 3.72 4.89 13.42
C PRO A 55 4.65 4.15 14.39
N LEU A 56 4.08 3.56 15.44
CA LEU A 56 4.80 2.63 16.30
C LEU A 56 4.90 1.25 15.63
N ASP A 57 6.01 0.55 15.85
CA ASP A 57 6.18 -0.86 15.53
C ASP A 57 5.39 -1.76 16.51
N LEU A 58 5.47 -3.08 16.33
CA LEU A 58 4.80 -4.02 17.23
C LEU A 58 5.40 -4.05 18.64
N ASN A 59 6.61 -3.55 18.85
CA ASN A 59 7.23 -3.37 20.15
C ASN A 59 6.82 -2.06 20.85
N GLY A 60 6.09 -1.18 20.17
CA GLY A 60 5.70 0.13 20.69
C GLY A 60 6.78 1.20 20.57
N LYS A 61 7.81 0.98 19.75
CA LYS A 61 8.86 1.96 19.44
C LYS A 61 8.54 2.68 18.12
N PRO A 62 9.06 3.89 17.87
CA PRO A 62 8.94 4.52 16.55
C PRO A 62 9.45 3.58 15.45
N SER A 63 8.60 3.29 14.46
CA SER A 63 8.94 2.46 13.31
C SER A 63 9.90 3.19 12.38
N ALA A 64 10.87 2.46 11.81
CA ALA A 64 11.69 2.97 10.72
C ALA A 64 10.92 3.08 9.38
N PHE A 65 9.74 2.44 9.31
CA PHE A 65 8.89 2.40 8.15
C PHE A 65 7.64 3.27 8.36
N PRO A 66 7.29 4.15 7.42
CA PRO A 66 5.97 4.79 7.42
C PRO A 66 4.89 3.74 7.08
N LEU A 67 3.64 4.08 7.36
CA LEU A 67 2.49 3.24 7.04
C LEU A 67 1.57 3.99 6.07
N LEU A 68 1.19 3.33 4.97
CA LEU A 68 0.14 3.78 4.06
C LEU A 68 -1.09 2.93 4.28
N SER A 69 -2.26 3.57 4.28
CA SER A 69 -3.53 2.86 4.31
C SER A 69 -4.52 3.47 3.33
N ASN A 70 -5.51 2.67 2.94
CA ASN A 70 -6.64 3.07 2.10
C ASN A 70 -6.28 3.42 0.63
N VAL A 71 -5.16 2.90 0.11
CA VAL A 71 -4.60 3.28 -1.21
C VAL A 71 -5.60 3.14 -2.35
N PHE A 72 -6.41 2.07 -2.39
CA PHE A 72 -7.32 1.77 -3.50
C PHE A 72 -8.81 2.04 -3.22
N ALA A 73 -9.15 2.82 -2.18
CA ALA A 73 -10.54 2.98 -1.75
C ALA A 73 -11.43 3.88 -2.62
N THR A 74 -10.92 4.43 -3.74
CA THR A 74 -11.74 5.16 -4.72
C THR A 74 -11.41 4.71 -6.15
N ARG A 75 -12.44 4.69 -7.01
CA ARG A 75 -12.26 4.33 -8.42
C ARG A 75 -11.37 5.33 -9.17
N GLN A 76 -11.41 6.60 -8.77
CA GLN A 76 -10.52 7.63 -9.31
C GLN A 76 -9.05 7.30 -9.05
N ARG A 77 -8.70 6.82 -7.84
CA ARG A 77 -7.33 6.38 -7.53
C ARG A 77 -6.94 5.11 -8.28
N CYS A 78 -7.87 4.17 -8.46
CA CYS A 78 -7.63 2.99 -9.30
C CYS A 78 -7.38 3.36 -10.78
N ALA A 79 -8.04 4.40 -11.31
CA ALA A 79 -7.74 4.91 -12.64
C ALA A 79 -6.33 5.51 -12.71
N LEU A 80 -5.95 6.34 -11.74
CA LEU A 80 -4.60 6.91 -11.66
C LEU A 80 -3.51 5.83 -11.57
N SER A 81 -3.73 4.75 -10.80
CA SER A 81 -2.75 3.66 -10.68
C SER A 81 -2.51 2.91 -12.01
N LEU A 82 -3.49 2.94 -12.92
CA LEU A 82 -3.35 2.44 -14.29
C LEU A 82 -2.79 3.48 -15.27
N GLY A 83 -2.48 4.69 -14.82
CA GLY A 83 -2.03 5.81 -15.66
C GLY A 83 -3.14 6.47 -16.47
N MET A 84 -4.41 6.26 -16.08
CA MET A 84 -5.57 6.92 -16.65
C MET A 84 -5.84 8.25 -15.92
N LYS A 85 -6.79 9.05 -16.42
CA LYS A 85 -7.23 10.27 -15.73
C LYS A 85 -8.17 9.91 -14.59
N ALA A 86 -8.14 10.71 -13.51
CA ALA A 86 -9.00 10.50 -12.35
C ALA A 86 -10.51 10.50 -12.69
N ASN A 87 -10.94 11.25 -13.70
CA ASN A 87 -12.34 11.30 -14.15
C ASN A 87 -12.76 10.10 -15.03
N GLU A 88 -11.86 9.16 -15.28
CA GLU A 88 -12.13 7.93 -16.05
C GLU A 88 -12.42 6.73 -15.12
N GLY A 89 -12.69 6.99 -13.84
CA GLY A 89 -12.90 5.98 -12.81
C GLY A 89 -14.08 5.03 -13.05
N ASP A 90 -15.07 5.36 -13.87
CA ASP A 90 -16.27 4.53 -14.03
C ASP A 90 -16.08 3.39 -15.06
N LEU A 91 -16.95 3.31 -16.08
CA LEU A 91 -16.86 2.29 -17.13
C LEU A 91 -15.50 2.25 -17.85
N PRO A 92 -14.84 3.39 -18.16
CA PRO A 92 -13.53 3.37 -18.83
C PRO A 92 -12.48 2.57 -18.06
N LEU A 93 -12.39 2.76 -16.73
CA LEU A 93 -11.50 1.98 -15.86
C LEU A 93 -11.76 0.48 -15.98
N SER A 94 -13.02 0.06 -15.92
CA SER A 94 -13.38 -1.36 -16.00
C SER A 94 -12.97 -1.98 -17.35
N LEU A 95 -13.17 -1.24 -18.45
CA LEU A 95 -12.78 -1.69 -19.79
C LEU A 95 -11.26 -1.76 -19.95
N GLU A 96 -10.53 -0.78 -19.43
CA GLU A 96 -9.07 -0.78 -19.49
C GLU A 96 -8.46 -1.91 -18.64
N TYR A 97 -9.04 -2.19 -17.47
CA TYR A 97 -8.62 -3.31 -16.64
C TYR A 97 -8.78 -4.64 -17.39
N ALA A 98 -9.97 -4.91 -17.94
CA ALA A 98 -10.24 -6.12 -18.73
C ALA A 98 -9.31 -6.25 -19.95
N ARG A 99 -9.03 -5.14 -20.64
CA ARG A 99 -8.11 -5.13 -21.80
C ARG A 99 -6.67 -5.48 -21.41
N ARG A 100 -6.22 -5.12 -20.20
CA ARG A 100 -4.87 -5.45 -19.70
C ARG A 100 -4.76 -6.88 -19.20
N GLU A 101 -5.82 -7.38 -18.56
CA GLU A 101 -5.93 -8.79 -18.18
C GLU A 101 -5.82 -9.72 -19.40
N ASP A 102 -6.48 -9.36 -20.50
CA ASP A 102 -6.44 -10.11 -21.77
C ASP A 102 -5.10 -9.99 -22.52
N ARG A 103 -4.20 -9.09 -22.07
CA ARG A 103 -2.91 -8.77 -22.72
C ARG A 103 -1.78 -8.68 -21.71
N MET A 104 -1.57 -9.76 -20.98
CA MET A 104 -0.48 -9.86 -20.02
C MET A 104 0.90 -9.69 -20.69
N LEU A 105 1.77 -8.94 -20.04
CA LEU A 105 3.17 -8.79 -20.43
C LEU A 105 4.03 -9.56 -19.43
N ALA A 106 4.96 -10.36 -19.92
CA ALA A 106 5.91 -11.05 -19.06
C ALA A 106 6.80 -10.03 -18.32
N PRO A 107 7.09 -10.23 -17.02
CA PRO A 107 8.03 -9.38 -16.30
C PRO A 107 9.44 -9.52 -16.88
N VAL A 108 10.22 -8.45 -16.82
CA VAL A 108 11.63 -8.46 -17.20
C VAL A 108 12.51 -8.57 -15.96
N THR A 109 13.58 -9.35 -16.06
CA THR A 109 14.60 -9.40 -15.00
C THR A 109 15.54 -8.21 -15.13
N ILE A 110 15.75 -7.49 -14.03
CA ILE A 110 16.66 -6.34 -13.97
C ILE A 110 17.89 -6.65 -13.09
N PRO A 111 19.04 -5.99 -13.30
CA PRO A 111 20.19 -6.10 -12.42
C PRO A 111 19.85 -5.72 -10.97
N ARG A 112 20.50 -6.37 -10.01
CA ARG A 112 20.30 -6.09 -8.58
C ARG A 112 20.58 -4.62 -8.22
N SER A 113 21.55 -3.99 -8.88
CA SER A 113 21.90 -2.58 -8.68
C SER A 113 20.78 -1.60 -9.04
N GLU A 114 19.80 -2.05 -9.83
CA GLU A 114 18.63 -1.25 -10.25
C GLU A 114 17.37 -1.57 -9.45
N ALA A 115 17.46 -2.43 -8.43
CA ALA A 115 16.31 -2.87 -7.63
C ALA A 115 16.35 -2.29 -6.20
N PRO A 116 15.65 -1.17 -5.92
CA PRO A 116 15.64 -0.54 -4.59
C PRO A 116 15.22 -1.48 -3.46
N VAL A 117 14.33 -2.44 -3.77
CA VAL A 117 13.90 -3.50 -2.83
C VAL A 117 15.04 -4.43 -2.36
N LYS A 118 16.25 -4.30 -2.92
CA LYS A 118 17.45 -5.07 -2.56
C LYS A 118 18.49 -4.25 -1.78
N GLU A 119 18.19 -3.00 -1.43
CA GLU A 119 19.07 -2.12 -0.65
C GLU A 119 19.27 -2.62 0.81
N VAL A 120 18.21 -3.11 1.45
CA VAL A 120 18.24 -3.66 2.80
C VAL A 120 17.84 -5.13 2.77
N ILE A 121 18.68 -6.01 3.32
CA ILE A 121 18.43 -7.45 3.37
C ILE A 121 18.64 -7.93 4.81
N LYS A 122 17.59 -8.49 5.40
CA LYS A 122 17.63 -9.16 6.71
C LYS A 122 17.33 -10.64 6.50
N ARG A 123 18.09 -11.53 7.16
CA ARG A 123 17.96 -13.00 7.03
C ARG A 123 18.14 -13.67 8.39
N GLY A 124 17.52 -14.84 8.56
CA GLY A 124 17.61 -15.61 9.81
C GLY A 124 17.17 -14.76 10.99
N ASP A 125 18.01 -14.69 12.03
CA ASP A 125 17.72 -13.97 13.27
C ASP A 125 17.62 -12.44 13.11
N GLU A 126 18.16 -11.88 12.02
CA GLU A 126 17.99 -10.46 11.72
C GLU A 126 16.57 -10.14 11.22
N ALA A 127 15.85 -11.13 10.67
CA ALA A 127 14.51 -10.93 10.12
C ALA A 127 13.46 -10.91 11.23
N ASN A 128 13.11 -9.72 11.68
CA ASN A 128 12.18 -9.51 12.78
C ASN A 128 10.91 -8.75 12.35
N ILE A 129 9.78 -9.46 12.27
CA ILE A 129 8.48 -8.87 11.89
C ILE A 129 7.96 -7.85 12.91
N TYR A 130 8.44 -7.88 14.15
CA TYR A 130 8.00 -6.97 15.20
C TYR A 130 8.50 -5.54 15.02
N GLU A 131 9.45 -5.31 14.12
CA GLU A 131 9.95 -3.99 13.73
C GLU A 131 9.02 -3.27 12.74
N LEU A 132 8.01 -3.97 12.20
CA LEU A 132 7.07 -3.42 11.23
C LEU A 132 5.84 -2.81 11.95
N PRO A 133 5.25 -1.73 11.41
CA PRO A 133 4.04 -1.11 11.95
C PRO A 133 2.77 -1.87 11.50
N VAL A 134 2.69 -3.16 11.83
CA VAL A 134 1.59 -4.04 11.39
C VAL A 134 0.27 -3.65 12.03
N VAL A 135 -0.79 -3.55 11.22
CA VAL A 135 -2.11 -3.10 11.65
C VAL A 135 -2.91 -4.27 12.23
N ARG A 136 -3.60 -4.02 13.34
CA ARG A 136 -4.72 -4.87 13.78
C ARG A 136 -6.01 -4.14 13.42
N HIS A 137 -6.85 -4.73 12.59
CA HIS A 137 -7.96 -4.01 11.97
C HIS A 137 -9.18 -3.95 12.88
N HIS A 138 -9.54 -5.08 13.48
CA HIS A 138 -10.75 -5.24 14.26
C HIS A 138 -10.50 -5.86 15.64
N ALA A 139 -11.38 -5.57 16.60
CA ALA A 139 -11.23 -6.03 17.98
C ALA A 139 -11.18 -7.57 18.11
N MET A 140 -11.85 -8.28 17.20
CA MET A 140 -11.89 -9.74 17.16
C MET A 140 -10.75 -10.37 16.36
N ASP A 141 -9.87 -9.56 15.74
CA ASP A 141 -8.68 -10.07 15.08
C ASP A 141 -7.79 -10.76 16.13
N PRO A 142 -7.35 -12.01 15.94
CA PRO A 142 -6.48 -12.70 16.89
C PRO A 142 -5.08 -12.06 16.99
N ALA A 143 -4.64 -11.32 15.97
CA ALA A 143 -3.35 -10.65 15.91
C ALA A 143 -3.35 -9.51 14.87
N PRO A 144 -2.31 -8.66 14.83
CA PRO A 144 -2.02 -7.82 13.67
C PRO A 144 -1.80 -8.65 12.40
N TYR A 145 -2.25 -8.14 11.24
CA TYR A 145 -2.21 -8.85 9.97
C TYR A 145 -1.28 -8.18 8.95
N ILE A 146 -0.49 -9.01 8.27
CA ILE A 146 0.18 -8.65 7.03
C ILE A 146 -0.61 -9.32 5.90
N ASP A 147 -1.27 -8.52 5.09
CA ASP A 147 -2.09 -8.96 3.96
C ASP A 147 -1.33 -8.88 2.63
N MET A 148 -1.77 -9.67 1.64
CA MET A 148 -1.37 -9.50 0.23
C MET A 148 0.15 -9.57 -0.07
N THR A 149 0.94 -10.32 0.71
CA THR A 149 2.38 -10.49 0.48
C THR A 149 2.87 -11.68 -0.37
N PRO A 150 2.08 -12.73 -0.66
CA PRO A 150 2.67 -13.91 -1.28
C PRO A 150 2.95 -13.68 -2.77
N VAL A 151 4.17 -14.02 -3.18
CA VAL A 151 4.52 -14.31 -4.58
C VAL A 151 4.90 -15.78 -4.61
N MET A 152 4.13 -16.57 -5.33
CA MET A 152 4.26 -18.03 -5.38
C MET A 152 4.48 -18.46 -6.82
N LYS A 153 5.10 -19.63 -6.98
CA LYS A 153 5.24 -20.32 -8.25
C LYS A 153 5.02 -21.81 -8.01
N ASP A 154 4.57 -22.52 -9.03
CA ASP A 154 4.50 -23.98 -8.99
C ASP A 154 5.92 -24.56 -8.73
N PRO A 155 6.07 -25.51 -7.78
CA PRO A 155 7.39 -26.08 -7.46
C PRO A 155 7.99 -26.89 -8.62
N ASP A 156 7.16 -27.47 -9.48
CA ASP A 156 7.55 -28.33 -10.60
C ASP A 156 7.58 -27.54 -11.92
N GLU A 157 6.54 -26.72 -12.18
CA GLU A 157 6.34 -26.01 -13.44
C GLU A 157 6.88 -24.57 -13.43
N GLY A 158 7.14 -24.00 -12.25
CA GLY A 158 7.75 -22.67 -12.08
C GLY A 158 6.91 -21.49 -12.56
N CYS A 159 5.63 -21.72 -12.86
CA CYS A 159 4.65 -20.74 -13.30
C CYS A 159 3.83 -20.20 -12.13
#